data_AF-A0A8X6YT74-F1
#
_entry.id   AF-A0A8X6YT74-F1
#
_cell.length_a   1.000
_cell.length_b   1.000
_cell.length_c   1.000
_cell.angle_alpha   90.00
_cell.angle_beta   90.00
_cell.angle_gamma   90.00
#
_symmetry.space_group_name_H-M   'P 1'
#
loop_
_entity.id
_entity.type
_entity.pdbx_description
1 polymer ?
#
loop_
_entity_poly.entity_id
_entity_poly.type
_entity_poly.pdbx_seq_one_letter_code
_entity_poly.pdbx_strand_id
1 'polypeptide(L)'
;KLDLLRQNAQDSSSMEINYYASVPIEGVSYDIDGLLKLVEEFPNHVKKVNKGMGNPLRMELYPLSSLDAEWSAYLENRALGDELDDLETQFDDLREARRQIGIFSMALPPIAPEGVYEKIQKFTDKLNNIFGVYMKTISELDTTKGASTQPILDAFKAYEDGEYIMPQKFIRKFQLLQKEIVRIKKLNVTKHIFHSNKMNL
;
A
#
# COMPACT_ATOMS: atom_id res chain seq x y z
N LYS A 1 42.30 13.16 -2.65
CA LYS A 1 41.40 13.41 -3.82
C LYS A 1 39.97 12.93 -3.54
N LEU A 2 39.79 11.75 -2.89
CA LEU A 2 38.49 11.30 -2.37
C LEU A 2 37.92 12.19 -1.25
N ASP A 3 38.76 12.65 -0.32
CA ASP A 3 38.29 13.49 0.80
C ASP A 3 37.75 14.85 0.34
N LEU A 4 38.38 15.44 -0.68
CA LEU A 4 37.95 16.68 -1.33
C LEU A 4 36.61 16.52 -2.07
N LEU A 5 36.36 15.35 -2.68
CA LEU A 5 35.07 15.04 -3.31
C LEU A 5 33.96 14.84 -2.27
N ARG A 6 34.29 14.20 -1.15
CA ARG A 6 33.35 13.95 -0.03
C ARG A 6 32.93 15.27 0.64
N GLN A 7 33.87 16.19 0.82
CA GLN A 7 33.62 17.52 1.39
C GLN A 7 32.77 18.40 0.46
N ASN A 8 32.99 18.34 -0.85
CA ASN A 8 32.19 19.09 -1.83
C ASN A 8 30.78 18.53 -2.06
N ALA A 9 30.54 17.25 -1.74
CA ALA A 9 29.24 16.59 -1.88
C ALA A 9 28.38 16.65 -0.61
N GLN A 10 28.96 16.98 0.56
CA GLN A 10 28.24 17.02 1.84
C GLN A 10 27.03 17.97 1.84
N ASP A 11 27.13 19.10 1.14
CA ASP A 11 26.05 20.10 1.07
C ASP A 11 25.01 19.82 -0.03
N SER A 12 25.27 18.84 -0.91
CA SER A 12 24.41 18.53 -2.08
C SER A 12 23.88 17.10 -2.13
N SER A 13 24.30 16.23 -1.19
CA SER A 13 23.94 14.81 -1.18
C SER A 13 23.52 14.37 0.22
N SER A 14 22.22 14.12 0.42
CA SER A 14 21.71 13.39 1.59
C SER A 14 21.78 11.89 1.33
N MET A 15 22.46 11.15 2.19
CA MET A 15 22.45 9.68 2.18
C MET A 15 21.52 9.19 3.28
N GLU A 16 20.48 8.46 2.90
CA GLU A 16 19.58 7.77 3.83
C GLU A 16 19.88 6.27 3.78
N ILE A 17 20.22 5.69 4.93
CA ILE A 17 20.50 4.25 5.05
C ILE A 17 19.29 3.59 5.70
N ASN A 18 18.59 2.76 4.93
CA ASN A 18 17.52 1.91 5.42
C ASN A 18 17.99 0.47 5.45
N TYR A 19 17.94 -0.18 6.62
CA TYR A 19 18.34 -1.57 6.80
C TYR A 19 17.23 -2.37 7.46
N TYR A 20 17.15 -3.64 7.08
CA TYR A 20 16.19 -4.60 7.61
C TYR A 20 16.93 -5.88 8.00
N ALA A 21 16.61 -6.40 9.16
CA ALA A 21 17.24 -7.60 9.69
C ALA A 21 16.17 -8.60 10.13
N SER A 22 16.46 -9.89 9.96
CA SER A 22 15.59 -10.97 10.42
C SER A 22 15.62 -11.16 11.93
N VAL A 23 16.56 -10.54 12.64
CA VAL A 23 16.67 -10.53 14.10
C VAL A 23 16.78 -9.09 14.61
N PRO A 24 16.37 -8.79 15.86
CA PRO A 24 16.60 -7.47 16.44
C PRO A 24 18.10 -7.14 16.44
N ILE A 25 18.42 -5.93 16.00
CA ILE A 25 19.77 -5.39 15.93
C ILE A 25 19.90 -4.25 16.93
N GLU A 26 21.01 -4.23 17.65
CA GLU A 26 21.31 -3.21 18.65
C GLU A 26 22.15 -2.11 17.99
N GLY A 27 21.74 -0.86 18.18
CA GLY A 27 22.38 0.31 17.58
C GLY A 27 21.63 0.87 16.37
N VAL A 28 21.79 2.17 16.15
CA VAL A 28 21.30 2.86 14.95
C VAL A 28 22.49 3.36 14.15
N SER A 29 22.53 3.05 12.86
CA SER A 29 23.57 3.58 11.98
C SER A 29 23.01 4.65 11.06
N TYR A 30 23.70 5.79 11.01
CA TYR A 30 23.41 6.91 10.11
C TYR A 30 24.54 7.16 9.10
N ASP A 31 25.59 6.34 9.12
CA ASP A 31 26.75 6.44 8.23
C ASP A 31 27.28 5.06 7.80
N ILE A 32 28.26 5.07 6.88
CA ILE A 32 28.84 3.84 6.32
C ILE A 32 29.58 3.05 7.40
N ASP A 33 30.30 3.71 8.30
CA ASP A 33 31.13 3.06 9.31
C ASP A 33 30.25 2.33 10.34
N GLY A 34 29.15 2.96 10.77
CA GLY A 34 28.15 2.33 11.63
C GLY A 34 27.44 1.17 10.93
N LEU A 35 27.23 1.24 9.61
CA LEU A 35 26.62 0.13 8.86
C LEU A 35 27.58 -1.07 8.80
N LEU A 36 28.87 -0.84 8.55
CA LEU A 36 29.88 -1.89 8.56
C LEU A 36 29.97 -2.55 9.93
N LYS A 37 29.93 -1.76 11.01
CA LYS A 37 29.90 -2.27 12.37
C LYS A 37 28.67 -3.14 12.65
N LEU A 38 27.48 -2.73 12.20
CA LEU A 38 26.26 -3.54 12.32
C LEU A 38 26.39 -4.88 11.61
N VAL A 39 27.04 -4.91 10.43
CA VAL A 39 27.32 -6.16 9.69
C VAL A 39 28.30 -7.06 10.45
N GLU A 40 29.37 -6.48 10.99
CA GLU A 40 30.37 -7.21 11.78
C GLU A 40 29.78 -7.81 13.07
N GLU A 41 28.89 -7.07 13.74
CA GLU A 41 28.25 -7.49 14.99
C GLU A 41 27.03 -8.40 14.76
N PHE A 42 26.52 -8.50 13.53
CA PHE A 42 25.33 -9.29 13.21
C PHE A 42 25.35 -10.74 13.73
N PRO A 43 26.46 -11.52 13.62
CA PRO A 43 26.52 -12.86 14.19
C PRO A 43 26.29 -12.89 15.71
N ASN A 44 26.68 -11.84 16.43
CA ASN A 44 26.43 -11.73 17.87
C ASN A 44 24.96 -11.42 18.16
N HIS A 45 24.30 -10.63 17.31
CA HIS A 45 22.86 -10.41 17.39
C HIS A 45 22.06 -11.71 17.15
N VAL A 46 22.46 -12.51 16.16
CA VAL A 46 21.83 -13.82 15.88
C VAL A 46 21.95 -14.77 17.07
N LYS A 47 23.11 -14.80 17.75
CA LYS A 47 23.34 -15.65 18.94
C LYS A 47 22.34 -15.39 20.08
N LYS A 48 21.79 -14.18 20.18
CA LYS A 48 20.81 -13.80 21.21
C LYS A 48 19.40 -14.31 20.94
N VAL A 49 19.10 -14.73 19.71
CA VAL A 49 17.76 -15.14 19.28
C VAL A 49 17.69 -16.66 19.11
N ASN A 50 16.61 -17.27 19.60
CA ASN A 50 16.29 -18.69 19.41
C ASN A 50 17.48 -19.63 19.73
N LYS A 51 18.10 -19.44 20.92
CA LYS A 51 19.27 -20.21 21.37
C LYS A 51 20.45 -20.17 20.38
N GLY A 52 20.58 -19.07 19.65
CA GLY A 52 21.61 -18.81 18.67
C GLY A 52 21.37 -19.38 17.28
N MET A 53 20.17 -19.90 17.02
CA MET A 53 19.76 -20.32 15.67
C MET A 53 19.21 -19.15 14.83
N GLY A 54 18.89 -18.02 15.46
CA GLY A 54 18.22 -16.91 14.78
C GLY A 54 16.78 -17.23 14.37
N ASN A 55 16.25 -16.39 13.48
CA ASN A 55 14.91 -16.58 12.91
C ASN A 55 14.99 -17.36 11.58
N PRO A 56 14.05 -18.29 11.33
CA PRO A 56 14.04 -19.04 10.08
C PRO A 56 13.83 -18.11 8.88
N LEU A 57 14.69 -18.24 7.86
CA LEU A 57 14.57 -17.48 6.61
C LEU A 57 13.68 -18.17 5.58
N ARG A 58 13.58 -19.50 5.66
CA ARG A 58 12.78 -20.32 4.77
C ARG A 58 12.08 -21.40 5.58
N MET A 59 10.80 -21.57 5.29
CA MET A 59 10.00 -22.68 5.78
C MET A 59 9.39 -23.39 4.58
N GLU A 60 9.32 -24.71 4.67
CA GLU A 60 8.65 -25.55 3.69
C GLU A 60 7.45 -26.20 4.38
N LEU A 61 6.30 -26.15 3.73
CA LEU A 61 5.08 -26.76 4.22
C LEU A 61 4.83 -28.05 3.45
N TYR A 62 4.52 -29.11 4.18
CA TYR A 62 4.12 -30.40 3.63
C TYR A 62 2.69 -30.72 4.06
N PRO A 63 1.83 -31.22 3.17
CA PRO A 63 0.50 -31.67 3.56
C PRO A 63 0.59 -32.79 4.60
N LEU A 64 -0.24 -32.75 5.64
CA LEU A 64 -0.28 -33.81 6.66
C LEU A 64 -0.58 -35.19 6.05
N SER A 65 -1.41 -35.23 5.01
CA SER A 65 -1.69 -36.43 4.22
C SER A 65 -0.46 -37.03 3.52
N SER A 66 0.63 -36.27 3.38
CA SER A 66 1.91 -36.77 2.86
C SER A 66 2.77 -37.42 3.93
N LEU A 67 2.50 -37.15 5.21
CA LEU A 67 3.21 -37.72 6.36
C LEU A 67 2.49 -38.97 6.88
N ASP A 68 1.16 -38.97 6.87
CA ASP A 68 0.34 -40.05 7.38
C ASP A 68 -1.01 -40.12 6.63
N ALA A 69 -1.40 -41.33 6.23
CA ALA A 69 -2.61 -41.61 5.44
C ALA A 69 -3.91 -41.43 6.23
N GLU A 70 -3.86 -41.33 7.56
CA GLU A 70 -5.04 -41.04 8.40
C GLU A 70 -5.55 -39.60 8.22
N TRP A 71 -4.71 -38.68 7.75
CA TRP A 71 -5.10 -37.30 7.51
C TRP A 71 -5.70 -37.14 6.11
N SER A 72 -6.87 -36.49 6.05
CA SER A 72 -7.52 -36.21 4.77
C SER A 72 -6.66 -35.29 3.90
N ALA A 73 -6.58 -35.61 2.62
CA ALA A 73 -5.95 -34.74 1.65
C ALA A 73 -6.73 -33.42 1.57
N TYR A 74 -6.03 -32.31 1.69
CA TYR A 74 -6.59 -31.00 1.39
C TYR A 74 -7.02 -30.97 -0.08
N LEU A 75 -8.30 -30.67 -0.32
CA LEU A 75 -8.87 -30.54 -1.66
C LEU A 75 -9.24 -29.09 -1.88
N GLU A 76 -8.46 -28.43 -2.73
CA GLU A 76 -8.73 -27.07 -3.17
C GLU A 76 -9.99 -27.01 -4.04
N ASN A 77 -10.81 -26.00 -3.81
CA ASN A 77 -11.95 -25.73 -4.68
C ASN A 77 -11.48 -25.03 -5.97
N ARG A 78 -11.24 -25.79 -7.03
CA ARG A 78 -10.82 -25.23 -8.34
C ARG A 78 -11.80 -24.21 -8.93
N ALA A 79 -13.08 -24.25 -8.54
CA ALA A 79 -14.06 -23.27 -9.00
C ALA A 79 -13.86 -21.88 -8.35
N LEU A 80 -13.10 -21.79 -7.24
CA LEU A 80 -12.74 -20.53 -6.62
C LEU A 80 -11.57 -19.82 -7.31
N GLY A 81 -10.79 -20.51 -8.16
CA GLY A 81 -9.58 -19.93 -8.74
C GLY A 81 -9.84 -18.62 -9.48
N ASP A 82 -10.78 -18.63 -10.41
CA ASP A 82 -11.14 -17.43 -11.20
C ASP A 82 -11.70 -16.31 -10.30
N GLU A 83 -12.48 -16.65 -9.27
CA GLU A 83 -13.03 -15.68 -8.31
C GLU A 83 -11.92 -15.05 -7.45
N LEU A 84 -10.87 -15.80 -7.12
CA LEU A 84 -9.71 -15.30 -6.37
C LEU A 84 -8.86 -14.36 -7.23
N ASP A 85 -8.68 -14.67 -8.51
CA ASP A 85 -7.97 -13.79 -9.45
C ASP A 85 -8.71 -12.45 -9.65
N ASP A 86 -10.04 -12.50 -9.75
CA ASP A 86 -10.88 -11.30 -9.81
C ASP A 86 -10.83 -10.50 -8.49
N LEU A 87 -10.86 -11.20 -7.34
CA LEU A 87 -10.72 -10.59 -6.01
C LEU A 87 -9.37 -9.87 -5.88
N GLU A 88 -8.27 -10.51 -6.28
CA GLU A 88 -6.92 -9.92 -6.27
C GLU A 88 -6.85 -8.68 -7.17
N THR A 89 -7.35 -8.78 -8.40
CA THR A 89 -7.37 -7.67 -9.36
C THR A 89 -8.12 -6.46 -8.81
N GLN A 90 -9.27 -6.68 -8.20
CA GLN A 90 -10.08 -5.61 -7.60
C GLN A 90 -9.43 -5.05 -6.34
N PHE A 91 -8.82 -5.90 -5.51
CA PHE A 91 -8.05 -5.47 -4.34
C PHE A 91 -6.87 -4.58 -4.72
N ASP A 92 -6.16 -4.92 -5.79
CA ASP A 92 -5.04 -4.15 -6.31
C ASP A 92 -5.48 -2.77 -6.83
N ASP A 93 -6.61 -2.67 -7.54
CA ASP A 93 -7.19 -1.37 -7.93
C ASP A 93 -7.48 -0.50 -6.69
N LEU A 94 -8.09 -1.07 -5.64
CA LEU A 94 -8.36 -0.35 -4.40
C LEU A 94 -7.06 0.10 -3.71
N ARG A 95 -6.08 -0.80 -3.58
CA ARG A 95 -4.77 -0.51 -2.96
C ARG A 95 -4.04 0.62 -3.70
N GLU A 96 -3.99 0.54 -5.02
CA GLU A 96 -3.32 1.54 -5.85
C GLU A 96 -4.07 2.89 -5.83
N ALA A 97 -5.40 2.89 -5.91
CA ALA A 97 -6.19 4.11 -5.75
C ALA A 97 -5.94 4.78 -4.39
N ARG A 98 -5.86 3.99 -3.30
CA ARG A 98 -5.55 4.47 -1.93
C ARG A 98 -4.15 5.08 -1.85
N ARG A 99 -3.16 4.44 -2.48
CA ARG A 99 -1.80 4.96 -2.56
C ARG A 99 -1.77 6.30 -3.31
N GLN A 100 -2.43 6.37 -4.47
CA GLN A 100 -2.46 7.58 -5.30
C GLN A 100 -3.15 8.76 -4.61
N ILE A 101 -4.27 8.52 -3.90
CA ILE A 101 -4.92 9.60 -3.14
C ILE A 101 -4.08 10.06 -1.96
N GLY A 102 -3.35 9.16 -1.29
CA GLY A 102 -2.42 9.53 -0.22
C GLY A 102 -1.33 10.47 -0.73
N ILE A 103 -0.67 10.10 -1.82
CA ILE A 103 0.36 10.92 -2.48
C ILE A 103 -0.21 12.26 -2.92
N PHE A 104 -1.37 12.26 -3.58
CA PHE A 104 -2.00 13.48 -4.04
C PHE A 104 -2.39 14.41 -2.90
N SER A 105 -2.90 13.86 -1.79
CA SER A 105 -3.29 14.62 -0.60
C SER A 105 -2.09 15.28 0.08
N MET A 106 -0.95 14.58 0.14
CA MET A 106 0.32 15.14 0.64
C MET A 106 0.86 16.27 -0.24
N ALA A 107 0.56 16.24 -1.54
CA ALA A 107 0.98 17.26 -2.50
C ALA A 107 0.03 18.46 -2.59
N LEU A 108 -1.08 18.48 -1.83
CA LEU A 108 -2.00 19.60 -1.82
C LEU A 108 -1.38 20.82 -1.16
N PRO A 109 -1.67 22.05 -1.66
CA PRO A 109 -1.26 23.26 -0.97
C PRO A 109 -1.98 23.36 0.39
N PRO A 110 -1.39 24.03 1.40
CA PRO A 110 -2.00 24.21 2.72
C PRO A 110 -3.42 24.81 2.64
N ILE A 111 -3.63 25.71 1.68
CA ILE A 111 -4.93 26.30 1.38
C ILE A 111 -5.38 25.81 0.00
N ALA A 112 -6.31 24.86 -0.01
CA ALA A 112 -6.95 24.38 -1.24
C ALA A 112 -8.22 25.17 -1.54
N PRO A 113 -8.66 25.23 -2.82
CA PRO A 113 -9.96 25.77 -3.18
C PRO A 113 -11.12 25.15 -2.38
N GLU A 114 -12.17 25.94 -2.16
CA GLU A 114 -13.37 25.51 -1.45
C GLU A 114 -13.95 24.20 -2.02
N GLY A 115 -14.33 23.28 -1.14
CA GLY A 115 -14.90 21.98 -1.49
C GLY A 115 -13.90 20.93 -2.01
N VAL A 116 -12.62 21.26 -2.21
CA VAL A 116 -11.61 20.27 -2.66
C VAL A 116 -11.37 19.21 -1.58
N TYR A 117 -11.13 19.64 -0.34
CA TYR A 117 -10.91 18.73 0.80
C TYR A 117 -12.11 17.81 1.03
N GLU A 118 -13.33 18.35 0.96
CA GLU A 118 -14.56 17.56 1.13
C GLU A 118 -14.69 16.47 0.07
N LYS A 119 -14.40 16.77 -1.20
CA LYS A 119 -14.46 15.78 -2.28
C LYS A 119 -13.42 14.68 -2.11
N ILE A 120 -12.19 15.04 -1.74
CA ILE A 120 -11.11 14.08 -1.47
C ILE A 120 -11.48 13.21 -0.28
N GLN A 121 -11.99 13.81 0.80
CA GLN A 121 -12.41 13.10 2.00
C GLN A 121 -13.53 12.10 1.67
N LYS A 122 -14.59 12.54 0.99
CA LYS A 122 -15.72 11.68 0.60
C LYS A 122 -15.29 10.50 -0.26
N PHE A 123 -14.38 10.71 -1.21
CA PHE A 123 -13.83 9.63 -2.02
C PHE A 123 -12.95 8.68 -1.19
N THR A 124 -12.11 9.23 -0.30
CA THR A 124 -11.24 8.47 0.60
C THR A 124 -12.03 7.58 1.55
N ASP A 125 -13.07 8.11 2.18
CA ASP A 125 -13.92 7.37 3.12
C ASP A 125 -14.62 6.21 2.41
N LYS A 126 -15.16 6.48 1.23
CA LYS A 126 -15.78 5.45 0.39
C LYS A 126 -14.79 4.34 0.04
N LEU A 127 -13.60 4.71 -0.41
CA LEU A 127 -12.54 3.76 -0.78
C LEU A 127 -12.08 2.93 0.41
N ASN A 128 -11.92 3.54 1.59
CA ASN A 128 -11.54 2.86 2.82
C ASN A 128 -12.61 1.87 3.29
N ASN A 129 -13.89 2.23 3.17
CA ASN A 129 -15.00 1.33 3.53
C ASN A 129 -15.00 0.06 2.67
N ILE A 130 -14.87 0.21 1.35
CA ILE A 130 -14.81 -0.92 0.42
C ILE A 130 -13.56 -1.76 0.68
N PHE A 131 -12.40 -1.11 0.86
CA PHE A 131 -11.16 -1.81 1.20
C PHE A 131 -11.28 -2.60 2.51
N GLY A 132 -12.00 -2.08 3.50
CA GLY A 132 -12.29 -2.78 4.76
C GLY A 132 -13.06 -4.09 4.54
N VAL A 133 -14.01 -4.11 3.61
CA VAL A 133 -14.73 -5.34 3.23
C VAL A 133 -13.76 -6.36 2.63
N TYR A 134 -12.87 -5.95 1.72
CA TYR A 134 -11.87 -6.86 1.14
C TYR A 134 -10.91 -7.42 2.18
N MET A 135 -10.42 -6.59 3.10
CA MET A 135 -9.55 -7.07 4.19
C MET A 135 -10.25 -8.10 5.05
N LYS A 136 -11.54 -7.88 5.35
CA LYS A 136 -12.37 -8.85 6.06
C LYS A 136 -12.51 -10.15 5.26
N THR A 137 -12.89 -10.06 3.99
CA THR A 137 -13.01 -11.21 3.08
C THR A 137 -11.72 -12.03 3.01
N ILE A 138 -10.57 -11.38 2.85
CA ILE A 138 -9.26 -12.06 2.82
C ILE A 138 -8.97 -12.75 4.16
N SER A 139 -9.31 -12.12 5.29
CA SER A 139 -9.10 -12.70 6.62
C SER A 139 -10.01 -13.89 6.92
N GLU A 140 -11.19 -13.94 6.29
CA GLU A 140 -12.20 -14.99 6.46
C GLU A 140 -12.16 -16.01 5.31
N LEU A 141 -11.21 -15.90 4.39
CA LEU A 141 -11.15 -16.72 3.19
C LEU A 141 -10.87 -18.19 3.53
N ASP A 142 -11.80 -19.05 3.15
CA ASP A 142 -11.66 -20.50 3.22
C ASP A 142 -11.80 -21.10 1.82
N THR A 143 -10.71 -21.68 1.33
CA THR A 143 -10.61 -22.28 -0.01
C THR A 143 -10.84 -23.79 0.00
N THR A 144 -11.19 -24.36 1.16
CA THR A 144 -11.52 -25.78 1.26
C THR A 144 -12.76 -26.13 0.45
N LYS A 145 -12.79 -27.35 -0.08
CA LYS A 145 -13.98 -27.86 -0.78
C LYS A 145 -15.22 -27.81 0.12
N GLY A 146 -16.26 -27.10 -0.33
CA GLY A 146 -17.53 -26.93 0.41
C GLY A 146 -17.56 -25.71 1.32
N ALA A 147 -16.48 -24.93 1.38
CA ALA A 147 -16.47 -23.63 2.03
C ALA A 147 -17.44 -22.65 1.37
N SER A 148 -17.91 -21.68 2.17
CA SER A 148 -18.81 -20.63 1.69
C SER A 148 -18.08 -19.64 0.81
N THR A 149 -18.65 -19.32 -0.35
CA THR A 149 -18.16 -18.24 -1.24
C THR A 149 -18.73 -16.87 -0.89
N GLN A 150 -19.60 -16.79 0.13
CA GLN A 150 -20.27 -15.55 0.52
C GLN A 150 -19.30 -14.38 0.82
N PRO A 151 -18.15 -14.57 1.50
CA PRO A 151 -17.22 -13.47 1.72
C PRO A 151 -16.70 -12.84 0.42
N ILE A 152 -16.48 -13.65 -0.63
CA ILE A 152 -16.02 -13.18 -1.94
C ILE A 152 -17.15 -12.39 -2.63
N LEU A 153 -18.38 -12.93 -2.60
CA LEU A 153 -19.55 -12.25 -3.16
C LEU A 153 -19.82 -10.90 -2.48
N ASP A 154 -19.62 -10.80 -1.17
CA ASP A 154 -19.75 -9.56 -0.41
C ASP A 154 -18.72 -8.52 -0.85
N ALA A 155 -17.47 -8.93 -1.09
CA ALA A 155 -16.42 -8.06 -1.63
C ALA A 155 -16.77 -7.56 -3.03
N PHE A 156 -17.19 -8.45 -3.93
CA PHE A 156 -17.60 -8.09 -5.29
C PHE A 156 -18.76 -7.10 -5.29
N LYS A 157 -19.76 -7.31 -4.43
CA LYS A 157 -20.88 -6.38 -4.26
C LYS A 157 -20.43 -5.04 -3.71
N ALA A 158 -19.47 -5.02 -2.78
CA ALA A 158 -18.91 -3.78 -2.26
C ALA A 158 -18.13 -3.01 -3.33
N TYR A 159 -17.39 -3.69 -4.21
CA TYR A 159 -16.66 -3.07 -5.32
C TYR A 159 -17.60 -2.61 -6.45
N GLU A 160 -18.68 -3.34 -6.71
CA GLU A 160 -19.76 -2.92 -7.60
C GLU A 160 -20.32 -1.57 -7.16
N ASP A 161 -20.52 -1.35 -5.86
CA ASP A 161 -20.83 -0.01 -5.34
C ASP A 161 -22.05 0.64 -6.06
N GLY A 162 -23.02 -0.21 -6.45
CA GLY A 162 -24.22 0.18 -7.20
C GLY A 162 -23.97 0.60 -8.66
N GLU A 163 -22.80 0.29 -9.23
CA GLU A 163 -22.38 0.63 -10.58
C GLU A 163 -21.73 -0.57 -11.28
N TYR A 164 -21.68 -0.54 -12.61
CA TYR A 164 -21.04 -1.59 -13.39
C TYR A 164 -19.57 -1.85 -12.98
N ILE A 165 -19.21 -3.14 -12.88
CA ILE A 165 -17.84 -3.58 -12.60
C ILE A 165 -16.99 -3.32 -13.85
N MET A 166 -15.94 -2.52 -13.69
CA MET A 166 -15.02 -2.18 -14.77
C MET A 166 -13.57 -2.34 -14.28
N PRO A 167 -12.63 -2.72 -15.17
CA PRO A 167 -11.22 -2.77 -14.81
C PRO A 167 -10.71 -1.41 -14.34
N GLN A 168 -9.94 -1.42 -13.24
CA GLN A 168 -9.31 -0.23 -12.65
C GLN A 168 -10.33 0.89 -12.33
N LYS A 169 -11.50 0.51 -11.80
CA LYS A 169 -12.63 1.43 -11.58
C LYS A 169 -12.23 2.58 -10.67
N PHE A 170 -11.62 2.30 -9.53
CA PHE A 170 -11.31 3.29 -8.52
C PHE A 170 -10.10 4.15 -8.90
N ILE A 171 -9.08 3.58 -9.56
CA ILE A 171 -8.01 4.38 -10.18
C ILE A 171 -8.61 5.39 -11.18
N ARG A 172 -9.52 4.93 -12.07
CA ARG A 172 -10.16 5.82 -13.06
C ARG A 172 -11.02 6.90 -12.40
N LYS A 173 -11.82 6.54 -11.39
CA LYS A 173 -12.61 7.52 -10.62
C LYS A 173 -11.70 8.56 -9.94
N PHE A 174 -10.57 8.13 -9.39
CA PHE A 174 -9.59 9.02 -8.80
C PHE A 174 -8.98 9.98 -9.84
N GLN A 175 -8.59 9.48 -11.02
CA GLN A 175 -8.10 10.33 -12.11
C GLN A 175 -9.13 11.38 -12.56
N LEU A 176 -10.43 11.04 -12.57
CA LEU A 176 -11.50 11.99 -12.86
C LEU A 176 -11.61 13.06 -11.77
N LEU A 177 -11.54 12.66 -10.50
CA LEU A 177 -11.52 13.59 -9.36
C LEU A 177 -10.33 14.55 -9.46
N GLN A 178 -9.13 14.06 -9.78
CA GLN A 178 -7.95 14.91 -9.98
C GLN A 178 -8.18 15.95 -11.08
N LYS A 179 -8.72 15.53 -12.23
CA LYS A 179 -9.05 16.45 -13.35
C LYS A 179 -10.05 17.52 -12.92
N GLU A 180 -11.06 17.15 -12.15
CA GLU A 180 -12.06 18.07 -11.62
C GLU A 180 -11.42 19.12 -10.69
N ILE A 181 -10.56 18.69 -9.76
CA ILE A 181 -9.86 19.57 -8.82
C ILE A 181 -8.94 20.55 -9.57
N VAL A 182 -8.19 20.07 -10.56
CA VAL A 182 -7.35 20.93 -11.42
C VAL A 182 -8.19 21.97 -12.15
N ARG A 183 -9.39 21.60 -12.62
CA ARG A 183 -10.32 22.54 -13.27
C ARG A 183 -10.84 23.60 -12.30
N ILE A 184 -11.20 23.23 -11.07
CA ILE A 184 -11.62 24.17 -10.01
C ILE A 184 -10.50 25.18 -9.73
N LYS A 185 -9.25 24.72 -9.59
CA LYS A 185 -8.09 25.58 -9.39
C LYS A 185 -7.94 26.61 -10.51
N LYS A 186 -8.08 26.20 -11.78
CA LYS A 186 -8.01 27.12 -12.93
C LYS A 186 -9.13 28.16 -12.89
N LEU A 187 -10.37 27.76 -12.61
CA LEU A 187 -11.52 28.68 -12.55
C LEU A 187 -11.38 29.75 -11.46
N ASN A 188 -10.84 29.39 -10.30
CA ASN A 188 -10.65 30.33 -9.20
C ASN A 188 -9.53 31.34 -9.48
N VAL A 189 -8.45 30.93 -10.16
CA VAL A 189 -7.41 31.86 -10.64
C VAL A 189 -8.00 32.87 -11.62
N THR A 190 -8.81 32.43 -12.58
CA THR A 190 -9.44 33.34 -13.54
C THR A 190 -10.39 34.34 -12.86
N LYS A 191 -11.20 33.89 -11.89
CA LYS A 191 -12.09 34.78 -11.12
C LYS A 191 -11.32 35.85 -10.34
N HIS A 192 -10.19 35.52 -9.72
CA HIS A 192 -9.35 36.48 -9.00
C HIS A 192 -8.75 37.54 -9.93
N ILE A 193 -8.31 37.17 -11.13
CA ILE A 193 -7.78 38.13 -12.14
C ILE A 193 -8.89 39.10 -12.59
N PHE A 194 -10.11 38.60 -12.82
CA PHE A 194 -11.22 39.47 -13.25
C PHE A 194 -11.73 40.39 -12.14
N HIS A 195 -11.67 39.99 -10.86
CA HIS A 195 -12.04 40.86 -9.73
C HIS A 195 -11.01 41.95 -9.46
N SER A 196 -9.71 41.64 -9.57
CA SER A 196 -8.63 42.62 -9.36
C SER A 196 -8.58 43.68 -10.47
N ASN A 197 -8.89 43.32 -11.72
CA ASN A 197 -8.98 44.28 -12.82
C ASN A 197 -10.24 45.18 -12.76
N LYS A 198 -11.29 44.79 -12.02
CA LYS A 198 -12.48 45.63 -11.82
C LYS A 198 -12.35 46.65 -10.68
N MET A 199 -11.39 46.49 -9.77
CA MET A 199 -11.13 47.46 -8.69
C MET A 199 -10.11 48.54 -9.09
N ASN A 200 -9.43 48.37 -10.22
CA ASN A 200 -8.40 49.29 -10.73
C ASN A 200 -8.88 50.13 -11.94
N LEU A 201 -10.19 50.19 -12.19
CA LEU A 201 -10.86 51.02 -13.19
C LEU A 201 -11.96 51.83 -12.48
#